data_AF-A0A0S2W773-F1
#
_entry.id   AF-A0A0S2W773-F1
#
_cell.length_a   1.000
_cell.length_b   1.000
_cell.length_c   1.000
_cell.angle_alpha   90.00
_cell.angle_beta   90.00
_cell.angle_gamma   90.00
#
_symmetry.space_group_name_H-M   'P 1'
#
loop_
_entity.id
_entity.type
_entity.pdbx_description
1 polymer ?
#
loop_
_entity_poly.entity_id
_entity_poly.type
_entity_poly.pdbx_seq_one_letter_code
_entity_poly.pdbx_strand_id
1 'polypeptide(L)'
;MRQPTDKLIAAVDAAGAEAREARSRYDAAAAKVTDKKAMLEAMDNYRKTYPVIKEYRAIRKEKDKQKFYAAHEADFIINDAAKRQLDKLGAPKQLPKRKEIVAEIQSLISEKNECYNDYREKSDRLHELMTMQRNYQMSMPQPKRGHSHEQER
;
A
#
# COMPACT_ATOMS: atom_id res chain seq x y z
N MET A 1 -18.11 -29.65 29.44
CA MET A 1 -17.89 -29.74 27.97
C MET A 1 -18.08 -28.35 27.38
N ARG A 2 -17.11 -27.81 26.62
CA ARG A 2 -17.27 -26.50 25.94
C ARG A 2 -18.33 -26.63 24.85
N GLN A 3 -19.31 -25.72 24.79
CA GLN A 3 -20.43 -25.77 23.85
C GLN A 3 -19.91 -25.63 22.39
N PRO A 4 -20.56 -26.25 21.39
CA PRO A 4 -20.19 -26.12 19.97
C PRO A 4 -20.10 -24.67 19.48
N THR A 5 -20.90 -23.77 20.08
CA THR A 5 -20.91 -22.33 19.82
C THR A 5 -19.59 -21.65 20.17
N ASP A 6 -18.99 -22.00 21.30
CA ASP A 6 -17.77 -21.35 21.80
C ASP A 6 -16.58 -21.67 20.91
N LYS A 7 -16.56 -22.87 20.33
CA LYS A 7 -15.53 -23.29 19.38
C LYS A 7 -15.65 -22.54 18.05
N LEU A 8 -16.88 -22.33 17.56
CA LEU A 8 -17.12 -21.59 16.32
C LEU A 8 -16.78 -20.10 16.47
N ILE A 9 -17.13 -19.49 17.60
CA ILE A 9 -16.74 -18.11 17.92
C ILE A 9 -15.21 -17.98 17.94
N ALA A 10 -14.51 -18.86 18.66
CA ALA A 10 -13.05 -18.85 18.72
C ALA A 10 -12.40 -19.05 17.34
N ALA A 11 -12.98 -19.88 16.47
CA ALA A 11 -12.49 -20.08 15.11
C ALA A 11 -12.68 -18.84 14.23
N VAL A 12 -13.81 -18.15 14.34
CA VAL A 12 -14.07 -16.87 13.65
C VAL A 12 -13.07 -15.80 14.12
N ASP A 13 -12.83 -15.70 15.43
CA ASP A 13 -11.89 -14.73 15.99
C ASP A 13 -10.45 -14.99 15.50
N ALA A 14 -10.02 -16.25 15.51
CA ALA A 14 -8.71 -16.66 15.01
C ALA A 14 -8.54 -16.36 13.51
N ALA A 15 -9.49 -16.80 12.67
CA ALA A 15 -9.48 -16.51 11.23
C ALA A 15 -9.52 -14.99 10.97
N GLY A 16 -10.22 -14.23 11.82
CA GLY A 16 -10.25 -12.78 11.78
C GLY A 16 -8.90 -12.14 12.07
N ALA A 17 -8.14 -12.66 13.03
CA ALA A 17 -6.78 -12.20 13.31
C ALA A 17 -5.84 -12.50 12.14
N GLU A 18 -5.88 -13.73 11.62
CA GLU A 18 -5.05 -14.17 10.49
C GLU A 18 -5.31 -13.36 9.22
N ALA A 19 -6.59 -13.10 8.88
CA ALA A 19 -6.95 -12.31 7.70
C ALA A 19 -6.47 -10.85 7.83
N ARG A 20 -6.55 -10.26 9.03
CA ARG A 20 -6.03 -8.90 9.28
C ARG A 20 -4.51 -8.83 9.16
N GLU A 21 -3.81 -9.83 9.69
CA GLU A 21 -2.35 -9.91 9.58
C GLU A 21 -1.91 -10.07 8.12
N ALA A 22 -2.52 -11.01 7.38
CA ALA A 22 -2.25 -11.20 5.96
C ALA A 22 -2.54 -9.94 5.14
N ARG A 23 -3.62 -9.22 5.46
CA ARG A 23 -3.93 -7.93 4.85
C ARG A 23 -2.85 -6.89 5.11
N SER A 24 -2.38 -6.79 6.36
CA SER A 24 -1.31 -5.87 6.73
C SER A 24 -0.02 -6.15 5.96
N ARG A 25 0.35 -7.43 5.78
CA ARG A 25 1.51 -7.82 4.96
C ARG A 25 1.32 -7.43 3.49
N TYR A 26 0.15 -7.69 2.92
CA TYR A 26 -0.18 -7.28 1.55
C TYR A 26 -0.08 -5.76 1.37
N ASP A 27 -0.69 -4.98 2.27
CA ASP A 27 -0.67 -3.52 2.19
C ASP A 27 0.76 -2.98 2.32
N ALA A 28 1.59 -3.57 3.20
CA ALA A 28 3.00 -3.24 3.32
C ALA A 28 3.80 -3.55 2.05
N ALA A 29 3.60 -4.72 1.43
CA ALA A 29 4.24 -5.07 0.16
C ALA A 29 3.79 -4.12 -0.98
N ALA A 30 2.50 -3.75 -1.03
CA ALA A 30 1.97 -2.80 -2.00
C ALA A 30 2.57 -1.39 -1.82
N ALA A 31 2.77 -0.95 -0.58
CA ALA A 31 3.45 0.31 -0.29
C ALA A 31 4.90 0.29 -0.80
N LYS A 32 5.66 -0.78 -0.52
CA LYS A 32 7.04 -0.94 -1.04
C LYS A 32 7.11 -0.85 -2.56
N VAL A 33 6.19 -1.50 -3.28
CA VAL A 33 6.11 -1.42 -4.76
C VAL A 33 5.88 0.02 -5.20
N THR A 34 4.98 0.73 -4.53
CA THR A 34 4.63 2.13 -4.87
C THR A 34 5.82 3.05 -4.65
N ASP A 35 6.46 2.98 -3.49
CA ASP A 35 7.62 3.80 -3.15
C ASP A 35 8.79 3.54 -4.10
N LYS A 36 9.05 2.27 -4.45
CA LYS A 36 10.13 1.91 -5.37
C LYS A 36 9.85 2.40 -6.80
N LYS A 37 8.59 2.37 -7.26
CA LYS A 37 8.21 2.96 -8.55
C LYS A 37 8.37 4.48 -8.56
N ALA A 38 7.97 5.16 -7.49
CA ALA A 38 8.17 6.60 -7.35
C ALA A 38 9.67 6.97 -7.32
N MET A 39 10.51 6.15 -6.70
CA MET A 39 11.97 6.29 -6.73
C MET A 39 12.49 6.18 -8.17
N LEU A 40 12.04 5.18 -8.93
CA LEU A 40 12.45 5.00 -10.33
C LEU A 40 12.11 6.22 -11.19
N GLU A 41 10.90 6.75 -11.05
CA GLU A 41 10.45 7.95 -11.77
C GLU A 41 11.28 9.18 -11.41
N ALA A 42 11.50 9.41 -10.11
CA ALA A 42 12.33 10.52 -9.64
C ALA A 42 13.80 10.40 -10.13
N MET A 43 14.34 9.18 -10.15
CA MET A 43 15.68 8.91 -10.72
C MET A 43 15.74 9.22 -12.22
N ASP A 44 14.73 8.81 -12.99
CA ASP A 44 14.66 9.05 -14.42
C ASP A 44 14.54 10.56 -14.71
N ASN A 45 13.68 11.28 -13.98
CA ASN A 45 13.53 12.74 -14.07
C ASN A 45 14.81 13.50 -13.69
N TYR A 46 15.48 13.07 -12.60
CA TYR A 46 16.76 13.65 -12.18
C TYR A 46 17.83 13.49 -13.26
N ARG A 47 17.97 12.30 -13.84
CA ARG A 47 18.94 12.01 -14.90
C ARG A 47 18.64 12.79 -16.17
N LYS A 48 17.36 12.87 -16.56
CA LYS A 48 16.92 13.57 -17.77
C LYS A 48 17.21 15.06 -17.73
N THR A 49 17.00 15.69 -16.57
CA THR A 49 17.19 17.14 -16.38
C THR A 49 18.64 17.52 -16.05
N TYR A 50 19.47 16.56 -15.62
CA TYR A 50 20.86 16.83 -15.23
C TYR A 50 21.72 17.54 -16.28
N PRO A 51 21.67 17.21 -17.59
CA PRO A 51 22.41 17.94 -18.62
C PRO A 51 22.11 19.45 -18.65
N VAL A 52 20.83 19.83 -18.55
CA VAL A 52 20.39 21.24 -18.51
C VAL A 52 20.94 21.94 -17.27
N ILE A 53 20.87 21.30 -16.11
CA ILE A 53 21.43 21.83 -14.87
C ILE A 53 22.96 21.99 -14.96
N LYS A 54 23.64 21.06 -15.63
CA LYS A 54 25.09 21.10 -15.85
C LYS A 54 25.47 22.27 -16.75
N GLU A 55 24.75 22.48 -17.85
CA GLU A 55 24.96 23.62 -18.76
C GLU A 55 24.74 24.95 -18.04
N TYR A 56 23.64 25.09 -17.32
CA TYR A 56 23.34 26.27 -16.51
C TYR A 56 24.47 26.64 -15.54
N ARG A 57 25.08 25.63 -14.89
CA ARG A 57 26.22 25.83 -13.96
C ARG A 57 27.49 26.29 -14.66
N ALA A 58 27.65 25.99 -15.94
CA ALA A 58 28.82 26.41 -16.72
C ALA A 58 28.70 27.87 -17.21
N ILE A 59 27.49 28.44 -17.25
CA ILE A 59 27.25 29.84 -17.65
C ILE A 59 27.80 30.78 -16.58
N ARG A 60 28.76 31.63 -16.97
CA ARG A 60 29.41 32.60 -16.07
C ARG A 60 28.76 33.97 -16.06
N LYS A 61 28.15 34.38 -17.18
CA LYS A 61 27.51 35.68 -17.33
C LYS A 61 26.09 35.63 -16.75
N GLU A 62 25.81 36.45 -15.76
CA GLU A 62 24.53 36.44 -15.04
C GLU A 62 23.33 36.71 -15.97
N LYS A 63 23.47 37.63 -16.93
CA LYS A 63 22.42 37.91 -17.92
C LYS A 63 22.06 36.69 -18.77
N ASP A 64 23.06 35.92 -19.20
CA ASP A 64 22.84 34.72 -20.02
C ASP A 64 22.29 33.59 -19.15
N LYS A 65 22.68 33.54 -17.88
CA LYS A 65 22.18 32.59 -16.89
C LYS A 65 20.70 32.77 -16.60
N GLN A 66 20.24 34.01 -16.42
CA GLN A 66 18.81 34.34 -16.25
C GLN A 66 17.99 33.97 -17.48
N LYS A 67 18.48 34.28 -18.69
CA LYS A 67 17.82 33.88 -19.94
C LYS A 67 17.73 32.36 -20.08
N PHE A 68 18.80 31.65 -19.76
CA PHE A 68 18.83 30.19 -19.80
C PHE A 68 17.84 29.59 -18.79
N TYR A 69 17.81 30.11 -17.55
CA TYR A 69 16.84 29.67 -16.56
C TYR A 69 15.41 29.85 -17.06
N ALA A 70 15.07 31.04 -17.59
CA ALA A 70 13.74 31.30 -18.13
C ALA A 70 13.38 30.38 -19.30
N ALA A 71 14.34 30.04 -20.17
CA ALA A 71 14.12 29.11 -21.28
C ALA A 71 13.95 27.64 -20.84
N HIS A 72 14.48 27.28 -19.68
CA HIS A 72 14.52 25.91 -19.15
C HIS A 72 13.81 25.73 -17.81
N GLU A 73 12.92 26.66 -17.45
CA GLU A 73 12.29 26.72 -16.12
C GLU A 73 11.63 25.40 -15.74
N ALA A 74 10.95 24.75 -16.70
CA ALA A 74 10.32 23.45 -16.50
C ALA A 74 11.33 22.37 -16.09
N ASP A 75 12.52 22.33 -16.69
CA ASP A 75 13.57 21.37 -16.33
C ASP A 75 14.08 21.61 -14.90
N PHE A 76 14.17 22.86 -14.44
CA PHE A 76 14.53 23.18 -13.06
C PHE A 76 13.48 22.71 -12.07
N ILE A 77 12.19 22.95 -12.36
CA ILE A 77 11.08 22.52 -11.52
C ILE A 77 11.06 20.99 -11.42
N ILE A 78 11.20 20.28 -12.55
CA ILE A 78 11.25 18.82 -12.58
C ILE A 78 12.47 18.30 -11.80
N ASN A 79 13.63 18.92 -11.96
CA ASN A 79 14.84 18.51 -11.24
C ASN A 79 14.71 18.70 -9.72
N ASP A 80 14.13 19.81 -9.27
CA ASP A 80 13.89 20.10 -7.85
C ASP A 80 12.87 19.12 -7.24
N ALA A 81 11.76 18.87 -7.95
CA ALA A 81 10.76 17.88 -7.55
C ALA A 81 11.37 16.48 -7.45
N ALA A 82 12.19 16.09 -8.43
CA ALA A 82 12.89 14.81 -8.42
C ALA A 82 13.84 14.68 -7.23
N LYS A 83 14.63 15.71 -6.92
CA LYS A 83 15.52 15.72 -5.73
C LYS A 83 14.73 15.53 -4.44
N ARG A 84 13.68 16.34 -4.23
CA ARG A 84 12.83 16.27 -3.03
C ARG A 84 12.19 14.89 -2.87
N GLN A 85 11.75 14.28 -3.97
CA GLN A 85 11.17 12.94 -3.93
C GLN A 85 12.21 11.87 -3.58
N LEU A 86 13.43 11.97 -4.12
CA LEU A 86 14.53 11.07 -3.77
C LEU A 86 14.93 11.21 -2.29
N ASP A 87 15.01 12.44 -1.79
CA ASP A 87 15.32 12.73 -0.38
C ASP A 87 14.23 12.17 0.54
N LYS A 88 12.95 12.38 0.20
CA LYS A 88 11.80 11.85 0.96
C LYS A 88 11.80 10.31 1.00
N LEU A 89 12.19 9.67 -0.09
CA LEU A 89 12.26 8.20 -0.19
C LEU A 89 13.56 7.63 0.40
N GLY A 90 14.43 8.46 0.99
CA GLY A 90 15.69 8.02 1.59
C GLY A 90 16.66 7.43 0.58
N ALA A 91 16.63 7.90 -0.67
CA ALA A 91 17.50 7.39 -1.72
C ALA A 91 19.00 7.59 -1.35
N PRO A 92 19.86 6.63 -1.68
CA PRO A 92 21.29 6.76 -1.41
C PRO A 92 21.91 7.90 -2.22
N LYS A 93 22.97 8.53 -1.69
CA LYS A 93 23.72 9.59 -2.37
C LYS A 93 24.17 9.19 -3.78
N GLN A 94 24.53 7.92 -3.97
CA GLN A 94 24.82 7.34 -5.27
C GLN A 94 23.60 6.57 -5.76
N LEU A 95 22.92 7.10 -6.77
CA LEU A 95 21.71 6.49 -7.32
C LEU A 95 22.02 5.16 -8.00
N PRO A 96 21.27 4.08 -7.69
CA PRO A 96 21.45 2.76 -8.32
C PRO A 96 21.23 2.78 -9.83
N LYS A 97 21.63 1.73 -10.54
CA LYS A 97 21.34 1.63 -11.98
C LYS A 97 19.84 1.40 -12.17
N ARG A 98 19.29 1.98 -13.25
CA ARG A 98 17.86 1.83 -13.58
C ARG A 98 17.41 0.37 -13.60
N LYS A 99 18.24 -0.51 -14.18
CA LYS A 99 17.98 -1.95 -14.27
C LYS A 99 17.85 -2.65 -12.90
N GLU A 100 18.60 -2.21 -11.90
CA GLU A 100 18.58 -2.80 -10.55
C GLU A 100 17.27 -2.47 -9.85
N ILE A 101 16.83 -1.21 -9.93
CA ILE A 101 15.54 -0.78 -9.39
C ILE A 101 14.38 -1.47 -10.10
N VAL A 102 14.44 -1.62 -11.43
CA VAL A 102 13.40 -2.34 -12.18
C VAL A 102 13.32 -3.81 -11.76
N ALA A 103 14.45 -4.50 -11.59
CA ALA A 103 14.49 -5.87 -11.10
C ALA A 103 13.92 -5.98 -9.67
N GLU A 104 14.25 -5.04 -8.79
CA GLU A 104 13.70 -4.98 -7.43
C GLU A 104 12.18 -4.74 -7.44
N ILE A 105 11.67 -3.84 -8.29
CA ILE A 105 10.22 -3.64 -8.48
C ILE A 105 9.53 -4.93 -8.92
N GLN A 106 10.13 -5.67 -9.85
CA GLN A 106 9.58 -6.96 -10.30
C GLN A 106 9.53 -7.97 -9.15
N SER A 107 10.60 -8.08 -8.36
CA SER A 107 10.63 -8.93 -7.17
C SER A 107 9.55 -8.54 -6.15
N LEU A 108 9.40 -7.25 -5.87
CA LEU A 108 8.38 -6.74 -4.94
C LEU A 108 6.96 -6.98 -5.47
N ILE A 109 6.74 -6.92 -6.78
CA ILE A 109 5.44 -7.26 -7.39
C ILE A 109 5.12 -8.74 -7.16
N SER A 110 6.09 -9.64 -7.31
CA SER A 110 5.91 -11.07 -7.00
C SER A 110 5.56 -11.28 -5.53
N GLU A 111 6.34 -10.70 -4.60
CA GLU A 111 6.06 -10.75 -3.15
C GLU A 111 4.65 -10.22 -2.82
N LYS A 112 4.28 -9.08 -3.41
CA LYS A 112 2.95 -8.49 -3.23
C LYS A 112 1.84 -9.42 -3.73
N ASN A 113 2.05 -10.11 -4.85
CA ASN A 113 1.06 -11.05 -5.39
C ASN A 113 0.94 -12.31 -4.52
N GLU A 114 2.05 -12.82 -3.97
CA GLU A 114 2.04 -13.91 -3.00
C GLU A 114 1.27 -13.51 -1.73
N CYS A 115 1.55 -12.33 -1.18
CA CYS A 115 0.82 -11.78 -0.05
C CYS A 115 -0.67 -11.57 -0.35
N TYR A 116 -1.02 -11.18 -1.58
CA TYR A 116 -2.41 -11.07 -2.01
C TYR A 116 -3.14 -12.41 -1.99
N ASN A 117 -2.49 -13.47 -2.49
CA ASN A 117 -3.07 -14.81 -2.50
C ASN A 117 -3.30 -15.33 -1.07
N ASP A 118 -2.33 -15.17 -0.17
CA ASP A 118 -2.47 -15.52 1.26
C ASP A 118 -3.61 -14.75 1.93
N TYR A 119 -3.68 -13.43 1.70
CA TYR A 119 -4.78 -12.59 2.19
C TYR A 119 -6.13 -13.06 1.66
N ARG A 120 -6.22 -13.36 0.36
CA ARG A 120 -7.46 -13.81 -0.28
C ARG A 120 -7.97 -15.10 0.34
N GLU A 121 -7.10 -16.11 0.49
CA GLU A 121 -7.47 -17.40 1.08
C GLU A 121 -7.99 -17.24 2.53
N LYS A 122 -7.27 -16.47 3.35
CA LYS A 122 -7.67 -16.22 4.76
C LYS A 122 -8.96 -15.42 4.86
N SER A 123 -9.17 -14.46 3.96
CA SER A 123 -10.42 -13.69 3.87
C SER A 123 -11.60 -14.58 3.48
N ASP A 124 -11.42 -15.49 2.51
CA ASP A 124 -12.45 -16.44 2.08
C ASP A 124 -12.80 -17.39 3.24
N ARG A 125 -11.78 -17.89 3.97
CA ARG A 125 -11.99 -18.74 5.15
C ARG A 125 -12.74 -18.03 6.28
N LEU A 126 -12.38 -16.78 6.57
CA LEU A 126 -13.11 -15.96 7.54
C LEU A 126 -14.58 -15.80 7.12
N HIS A 127 -14.83 -15.49 5.84
CA HIS A 127 -16.18 -15.32 5.33
C HIS A 127 -17.04 -16.59 5.45
N GLU A 128 -16.46 -17.75 5.16
CA GLU A 128 -17.10 -19.06 5.34
C GLU A 128 -17.49 -19.28 6.81
N LEU A 129 -16.57 -19.04 7.75
CA LEU A 129 -16.82 -19.23 9.19
C LEU A 129 -17.87 -18.26 9.73
N MET A 130 -17.83 -16.99 9.31
CA MET A 130 -18.86 -16.00 9.67
C MET A 130 -20.24 -16.42 9.13
N THR A 131 -20.29 -17.02 7.93
CA THR A 131 -21.52 -17.55 7.35
C THR A 131 -22.06 -18.73 8.16
N MET A 132 -21.21 -19.67 8.55
CA MET A 132 -21.58 -20.78 9.44
C MET A 132 -22.08 -20.28 10.81
N GLN A 133 -21.41 -19.28 11.39
CA GLN A 133 -21.82 -18.68 12.66
C GLN A 133 -23.20 -18.04 12.57
N ARG A 134 -23.46 -17.27 11.52
CA ARG A 134 -24.77 -16.66 11.28
C ARG A 134 -25.86 -17.71 11.08
N ASN A 135 -25.59 -18.75 10.30
CA ASN A 135 -26.54 -19.85 10.07
C ASN A 135 -26.89 -20.57 11.38
N TYR A 136 -25.89 -20.85 12.22
CA TYR A 136 -26.11 -21.48 13.53
C TYR A 136 -26.96 -20.60 14.45
N GLN A 137 -26.66 -19.30 14.54
CA GLN A 137 -27.45 -18.34 15.34
C GLN A 137 -28.91 -18.27 14.89
N MET A 138 -29.17 -18.31 13.59
CA MET A 138 -30.54 -18.29 13.03
C MET A 138 -31.32 -19.58 13.30
N SER A 139 -30.64 -20.72 13.45
CA SER A 139 -31.28 -22.02 13.75
C SER A 139 -31.64 -22.21 15.23
N MET A 140 -31.10 -21.36 16.11
CA MET A 140 -31.38 -21.41 17.54
C MET A 140 -32.76 -20.79 17.84
N PRO A 141 -33.60 -21.41 18.69
CA PRO A 141 -34.88 -20.83 19.07
C PRO A 141 -34.69 -19.44 19.65
N GLN A 142 -35.27 -18.41 19.03
CA GLN A 142 -35.29 -17.09 19.64
C GLN A 142 -36.13 -17.16 20.92
N PRO A 143 -35.67 -16.58 22.05
CA PRO A 143 -36.51 -16.47 23.22
C PRO A 143 -37.79 -15.73 22.81
N LYS A 144 -38.95 -16.36 23.04
CA LYS A 144 -40.25 -15.74 22.78
C LYS A 144 -40.23 -14.38 23.48
N ARG A 145 -40.22 -13.29 22.71
CA ARG A 145 -40.47 -11.95 23.25
C ARG A 145 -41.84 -12.04 23.93
N GLY A 146 -41.85 -12.07 25.26
CA GLY A 146 -43.08 -12.07 26.03
C GLY A 146 -43.85 -10.82 25.67
N HIS A 147 -44.91 -10.98 24.87
CA HIS A 147 -45.83 -9.90 24.61
C HIS A 147 -46.74 -9.84 25.84
N SER A 148 -46.28 -9.17 26.90
CA SER A 148 -47.17 -8.78 27.99
C SER A 148 -48.09 -7.69 27.46
N HIS A 149 -49.24 -8.10 26.95
CA HIS A 149 -50.39 -7.21 26.85
C HIS A 149 -51.29 -7.52 28.05
N GLU A 150 -50.93 -6.91 29.17
CA GLU A 150 -51.79 -6.85 30.34
C GLU A 150 -52.76 -5.68 30.09
N GLN A 151 -53.85 -5.98 29.37
CA GLN A 151 -55.08 -5.20 29.46
C GLN A 151 -55.89 -5.80 30.59
N GLU A 152 -55.70 -5.29 31.80
CA GLU A 152 -56.72 -5.43 32.85
C GLU A 152 -57.82 -4.39 32.64
N ARG A 153 -59.04 -4.87 32.81
CA ARG A 153 -60.32 -4.15 32.69
C ARG A 153 -60.64 -3.38 33.96
#